data_AF-B9WBW8-F1
#
_entry.id   AF-B9WBW8-F1
#
_cell.length_a   1.000
_cell.length_b   1.000
_cell.length_c   1.000
_cell.angle_alpha   90.00
_cell.angle_beta   90.00
_cell.angle_gamma   90.00
#
_symmetry.space_group_name_H-M   'P 1'
#
loop_
_entity.id
_entity.type
_entity.pdbx_description
1 polymer ?
#
loop_
_entity_poly.entity_id
_entity_poly.type
_entity_poly.pdbx_seq_one_letter_code
_entity_poly.pdbx_strand_id
1 'polypeptide(L)'
;MSRHQYDLIQCMKQPGKSIGLLCSNCDGKCPICDSFVKPTEQVRICQDCSQGHLSNKCILCANNLGENNENGVPAYYCLECVRLEKHREGCPRIINVGGTKTDMIYMKKKDNNNNNNNNKSSLQSF
;
A
#
# COMPACT_ATOMS: atom_id res chain seq x y z
N MET A 1 -5.19 -3.29 -19.18
CA MET A 1 -4.32 -3.10 -18.00
C MET A 1 -5.10 -2.30 -16.97
N SER A 2 -5.87 -2.96 -16.11
CA SER A 2 -6.61 -2.29 -15.04
C SER A 2 -6.00 -2.67 -13.69
N ARG A 3 -5.83 -1.67 -12.84
CA ARG A 3 -5.59 -1.87 -11.41
C ARG A 3 -6.81 -2.61 -10.84
N HIS A 4 -6.60 -3.59 -9.96
CA HIS A 4 -7.72 -4.42 -9.49
C HIS A 4 -8.75 -3.62 -8.68
N GLN A 5 -8.29 -2.55 -8.04
CA GLN A 5 -9.12 -1.71 -7.19
C GLN A 5 -9.09 -0.26 -7.67
N TYR A 6 -10.27 0.24 -8.08
CA TYR A 6 -10.46 1.55 -8.74
C TYR A 6 -10.57 2.73 -7.78
N ASP A 7 -10.85 2.48 -6.50
CA ASP A 7 -11.03 3.53 -5.49
C ASP A 7 -9.70 4.07 -4.94
N LEU A 8 -8.56 3.45 -5.28
CA LEU A 8 -7.24 3.84 -4.78
C LEU A 8 -6.72 5.07 -5.52
N ILE A 9 -6.47 6.13 -4.76
CA ILE A 9 -6.01 7.43 -5.26
C ILE A 9 -4.49 7.52 -5.10
N GLN A 10 -3.81 7.85 -6.20
CA GLN A 10 -2.38 8.12 -6.21
C GLN A 10 -2.08 9.58 -5.87
N CYS A 11 -0.92 9.83 -5.27
CA CYS A 11 -0.49 11.17 -4.86
C CYS A 11 -0.30 12.12 -6.04
N MET A 12 0.32 11.67 -7.14
CA MET A 12 0.56 12.44 -8.37
C MET A 12 1.35 13.76 -8.22
N LYS A 13 1.98 14.00 -7.06
CA LYS A 13 2.93 15.12 -6.89
C LYS A 13 4.23 14.87 -7.67
N GLN A 14 4.99 15.93 -7.90
CA GLN A 14 6.29 15.85 -8.56
C GLN A 14 7.23 14.85 -7.85
N PRO A 15 7.75 13.83 -8.57
CA PRO A 15 8.64 12.85 -7.98
C PRO A 15 9.97 13.48 -7.60
N GLY A 16 10.49 13.10 -6.43
CA GLY A 16 11.79 13.53 -5.92
C GLY A 16 12.88 12.51 -6.21
N LYS A 17 13.93 12.51 -5.37
CA LYS A 17 15.06 11.57 -5.47
C LYS A 17 14.83 10.27 -4.71
N SER A 18 13.92 10.28 -3.74
CA SER A 18 13.66 9.15 -2.84
C SER A 18 13.04 7.97 -3.58
N ILE A 19 13.48 6.77 -3.23
CA ILE A 19 13.01 5.50 -3.78
C ILE A 19 11.75 5.07 -3.04
N GLY A 20 10.75 4.58 -3.78
CA GLY A 20 9.57 3.96 -3.19
C GLY A 20 9.85 2.53 -2.71
N LEU A 21 9.35 2.18 -1.53
CA LEU A 21 9.51 0.85 -0.94
C LEU A 21 8.17 0.08 -0.89
N LEU A 22 8.25 -1.24 -1.04
CA LEU A 22 7.16 -2.20 -0.94
C LEU A 22 7.39 -3.13 0.24
N CYS A 23 6.31 -3.57 0.87
CA CYS A 23 6.37 -4.67 1.83
C CYS A 23 6.37 -6.02 1.10
N SER A 24 6.70 -7.09 1.81
CA SER A 24 6.75 -8.46 1.28
C SER A 24 5.48 -8.91 0.55
N ASN A 25 4.30 -8.45 0.98
CA ASN A 25 3.02 -8.80 0.33
C ASN A 25 2.77 -8.06 -0.99
N CYS A 26 3.49 -6.97 -1.21
CA CYS A 26 3.38 -6.13 -2.41
C CYS A 26 4.61 -6.25 -3.29
N ASP A 27 5.58 -7.09 -2.93
CA ASP A 27 6.83 -7.24 -3.65
C ASP A 27 6.60 -7.58 -5.13
N GLY A 28 7.41 -6.98 -6.00
CA GLY A 28 7.35 -7.13 -7.45
C GLY A 28 6.15 -6.46 -8.14
N LYS A 29 5.19 -5.87 -7.42
CA LYS A 29 4.02 -5.23 -8.04
C LYS A 29 4.36 -3.87 -8.65
N CYS A 30 4.02 -3.69 -9.92
CA CYS A 30 4.03 -2.39 -10.57
C CYS A 30 2.98 -1.46 -9.92
N PRO A 31 3.34 -0.24 -9.47
CA PRO A 31 2.40 0.67 -8.81
C PRO A 31 1.22 1.16 -9.66
N ILE A 32 1.32 1.04 -10.98
CA ILE A 32 0.31 1.57 -11.91
C ILE A 32 -0.69 0.48 -12.28
N CYS A 33 -0.21 -0.70 -12.68
CA CYS A 33 -1.05 -1.77 -13.24
C CYS A 33 -1.10 -3.05 -12.40
N ASP A 34 -0.45 -3.08 -11.23
CA ASP A 34 -0.34 -4.24 -10.33
C ASP A 34 0.28 -5.50 -10.99
N SER A 35 0.94 -5.35 -12.14
CA SER A 35 1.64 -6.43 -12.83
C SER A 35 2.98 -6.78 -12.18
N PHE A 36 3.37 -8.05 -12.24
CA PHE A 36 4.62 -8.58 -11.69
C PHE A 36 5.71 -8.80 -12.75
N VAL A 37 5.44 -8.51 -14.02
CA VAL A 37 6.36 -8.88 -15.12
C VAL A 37 7.30 -7.73 -15.51
N LYS A 38 8.56 -8.09 -15.80
CA LYS A 38 9.59 -7.23 -16.42
C LYS A 38 9.78 -5.87 -15.72
N PRO A 39 10.28 -5.83 -14.48
CA PRO A 39 10.67 -4.57 -13.83
C PRO A 39 11.76 -3.88 -14.66
N THR A 40 11.57 -2.60 -14.98
CA THR A 40 12.47 -1.85 -15.88
C THR A 40 13.03 -0.61 -15.23
N GLU A 41 12.17 0.27 -14.69
CA GLU A 41 12.58 1.55 -14.11
C GLU A 41 12.26 1.59 -12.62
N GLN A 42 13.15 2.16 -11.81
CA GLN A 42 12.96 2.27 -10.36
C GLN A 42 11.96 3.38 -10.01
N VAL A 43 11.06 3.10 -9.06
CA VAL A 43 10.02 4.04 -8.67
C VAL A 43 10.59 5.14 -7.78
N ARG A 44 10.25 6.39 -8.10
CA ARG A 44 10.56 7.57 -7.30
C ARG A 44 9.31 8.18 -6.67
N ILE A 45 9.45 8.64 -5.43
CA ILE A 45 8.37 9.27 -4.66
C ILE A 45 8.64 10.76 -4.44
N CYS A 46 7.59 11.55 -4.23
CA CYS A 46 7.72 12.98 -3.92
C CYS A 46 8.33 13.21 -2.53
N GLN A 47 8.82 14.42 -2.27
CA GLN A 47 9.46 14.77 -0.99
C GLN A 47 8.52 14.60 0.21
N ASP A 48 7.24 14.98 0.08
CA ASP A 48 6.28 14.84 1.18
C ASP A 48 6.03 13.38 1.55
N CYS A 49 6.07 12.48 0.56
CA CYS A 49 5.84 11.06 0.76
C CYS A 49 7.05 10.31 1.32
N SER A 50 8.25 10.90 1.26
CA SER A 50 9.47 10.27 1.75
C SER A 50 9.84 10.65 3.18
N GLN A 51 9.07 11.54 3.82
CA GLN A 51 9.38 12.11 5.11
C GLN A 51 8.45 11.62 6.23
N GLY A 52 8.92 11.74 7.47
CA GLY A 52 8.15 11.44 8.68
C GLY A 52 7.66 9.99 8.75
N HIS A 53 6.45 9.77 9.25
CA HIS A 53 5.87 8.43 9.40
C HIS A 53 5.54 7.75 8.06
N LEU A 54 5.57 8.46 6.94
CA LEU A 54 5.30 7.90 5.61
C LEU A 54 6.51 7.15 5.03
N SER A 55 7.73 7.43 5.52
CA SER A 55 8.97 6.81 5.03
C SER A 55 9.00 5.30 5.28
N ASN A 56 8.53 4.87 6.45
CA ASN A 56 8.56 3.48 6.89
C ASN A 56 7.31 2.69 6.48
N LYS A 57 6.66 3.09 5.37
CA LYS A 57 5.40 2.50 4.89
C LYS A 57 5.46 2.13 3.42
N CYS A 58 4.78 1.03 3.11
CA CYS A 58 4.63 0.54 1.74
C CYS A 58 3.87 1.55 0.88
N ILE A 59 4.38 1.83 -0.32
CA ILE A 59 3.75 2.81 -1.21
C ILE A 59 2.37 2.37 -1.75
N LEU A 60 2.06 1.05 -1.74
CA LEU A 60 0.79 0.52 -2.24
C LEU A 60 -0.26 0.27 -1.17
N CYS A 61 0.13 -0.33 -0.05
CA CYS A 61 -0.83 -0.79 0.97
C CYS A 61 -0.74 0.00 2.30
N ALA A 62 0.21 0.92 2.42
CA ALA A 62 0.50 1.71 3.62
C ALA A 62 0.83 0.90 4.89
N ASN A 63 1.10 -0.41 4.75
CA ASN A 63 1.59 -1.24 5.86
C ASN A 63 3.00 -0.81 6.27
N ASN A 64 3.35 -0.97 7.55
CA ASN A 64 4.67 -0.65 8.07
C ASN A 64 5.73 -1.63 7.55
N LEU A 65 6.93 -1.12 7.25
CA LEU A 65 8.09 -1.89 6.77
C LEU A 65 9.09 -2.25 7.88
N GLY A 66 8.71 -2.03 9.14
CA GLY A 66 9.59 -2.15 10.32
C GLY A 66 10.12 -0.79 10.78
N GLU A 67 10.91 -0.78 11.86
CA GLU A 67 11.49 0.46 12.42
C GLU A 67 12.54 1.09 11.48
N ASN A 68 13.27 0.26 10.74
CA ASN A 68 14.40 0.69 9.89
C ASN A 68 14.26 0.28 8.41
N ASN A 69 13.03 0.08 7.91
CA ASN A 69 12.78 -0.41 6.55
C ASN A 69 13.38 -1.80 6.24
N GLU A 70 13.62 -2.62 7.25
CA GLU A 70 14.20 -3.97 7.11
C GLU A 70 13.38 -4.90 6.19
N ASN A 71 12.05 -4.70 6.15
CA ASN A 71 11.15 -5.47 5.29
C ASN A 71 10.81 -4.76 3.98
N GLY A 72 11.53 -3.69 3.67
CA GLY A 72 11.31 -2.84 2.51
C GLY A 72 12.09 -3.28 1.27
N VAL A 73 11.39 -3.60 0.20
CA VAL A 73 11.99 -3.92 -1.10
C VAL A 73 11.76 -2.72 -2.05
N PRO A 74 12.76 -2.28 -2.85
CA PRO A 74 12.58 -1.20 -3.81
C PRO A 74 11.51 -1.53 -4.86
N ALA A 75 10.64 -0.56 -5.15
CA ALA A 75 9.59 -0.71 -6.14
C ALA A 75 10.08 -0.42 -7.56
N TYR A 76 9.52 -1.13 -8.54
CA TYR A 76 9.82 -0.95 -9.97
C TYR A 76 8.56 -0.80 -10.81
N TYR A 77 8.66 0.00 -11.87
CA TYR A 77 7.68 0.05 -12.94
C TYR A 77 7.93 -1.07 -13.95
N CYS A 78 6.86 -1.69 -14.44
CA CYS A 78 6.97 -2.68 -15.51
C CYS A 78 7.28 -2.03 -16.86
N LEU A 79 7.86 -2.81 -17.77
CA LEU A 79 8.21 -2.39 -19.13
C LEU A 79 7.06 -1.70 -19.88
N GLU A 80 5.84 -2.20 -19.75
CA GLU A 80 4.68 -1.65 -20.44
C GLU A 80 4.31 -0.25 -19.94
N CYS A 81 4.35 -0.03 -18.62
CA CYS A 81 4.12 1.29 -18.03
C CYS A 81 5.24 2.27 -18.34
N VAL A 82 6.47 1.78 -18.51
CA VAL A 82 7.59 2.60 -18.99
C VAL A 82 7.38 3.01 -20.44
N ARG A 83 7.00 2.06 -21.31
CA ARG A 83 6.75 2.30 -22.74
C ARG A 83 5.59 3.25 -23.01
N LEU A 84 4.56 3.20 -22.17
CA LEU A 84 3.41 4.13 -22.22
C LEU A 84 3.68 5.45 -21.50
N GLU A 85 4.90 5.67 -21.01
CA GLU A 85 5.32 6.88 -20.28
C GLU A 85 4.55 7.19 -18.98
N LYS A 86 3.68 6.30 -18.53
CA LYS A 86 2.89 6.46 -17.30
C LYS A 86 3.75 6.60 -16.03
N HIS A 87 4.95 6.03 -16.04
CA HIS A 87 5.93 6.20 -14.96
C HIS A 87 6.39 7.66 -14.73
N ARG A 88 6.11 8.58 -15.66
CA ARG A 88 6.47 10.01 -15.58
C ARG A 88 5.34 10.90 -15.06
N GLU A 89 4.13 10.36 -14.85
CA GLU A 89 2.95 11.15 -14.47
C GLU A 89 3.06 11.76 -13.07
N GLY A 90 3.71 11.07 -12.12
CA GLY A 90 3.90 11.60 -10.78
C GLY A 90 4.29 10.56 -9.74
N CYS A 91 4.17 10.94 -8.47
CA CYS A 91 4.40 10.04 -7.34
C CYS A 91 3.27 8.99 -7.25
N PRO A 92 3.57 7.68 -7.38
CA PRO A 92 2.56 6.64 -7.45
C PRO A 92 2.10 6.15 -6.06
N ARG A 93 2.43 6.87 -4.98
CA ARG A 93 2.07 6.47 -3.62
C ARG A 93 0.56 6.59 -3.43
N ILE A 94 -0.03 5.54 -2.88
CA ILE A 94 -1.45 5.52 -2.54
C ILE A 94 -1.68 6.32 -1.25
N ILE A 95 -2.62 7.26 -1.29
CA ILE A 95 -2.91 8.16 -0.16
C ILE A 95 -4.08 7.69 0.71
N ASN A 96 -5.06 7.01 0.11
CA ASN A 96 -6.26 6.56 0.78
C ASN A 96 -6.22 5.06 1.09
N VAL A 97 -7.11 4.64 1.98
CA VAL A 97 -7.37 3.22 2.24
C VAL A 97 -8.64 2.87 1.47
N GLY A 98 -8.55 1.95 0.51
CA GLY A 98 -9.69 1.58 -0.32
C GLY A 98 -10.76 0.77 0.43
N GLY A 99 -11.97 0.74 -0.13
CA GLY A 99 -13.20 0.19 0.45
C GLY A 99 -13.08 -1.25 0.94
N THR A 100 -12.49 -2.13 0.12
CA THR A 100 -12.30 -3.54 0.49
C THR A 100 -11.51 -3.71 1.79
N LYS A 101 -10.50 -2.85 2.02
CA LYS A 101 -9.69 -2.89 3.24
C LYS A 101 -10.44 -2.28 4.41
N THR A 102 -11.20 -1.22 4.21
CA THR A 102 -12.03 -0.63 5.28
C THR A 102 -13.13 -1.58 5.74
N ASP A 103 -13.78 -2.27 4.80
CA ASP A 103 -14.85 -3.23 5.10
C ASP A 103 -14.30 -4.43 5.89
N MET A 104 -13.13 -4.94 5.49
CA MET A 104 -12.46 -6.01 6.22
C MET A 104 -12.10 -5.61 7.66
N ILE A 105 -11.65 -4.37 7.87
CA ILE A 105 -11.35 -3.85 9.22
C ILE A 105 -12.64 -3.75 10.05
N TYR A 106 -13.72 -3.27 9.44
CA TYR A 106 -15.01 -3.15 10.11
C TYR A 106 -15.58 -4.51 10.51
N MET A 107 -15.55 -5.50 9.61
CA MET A 107 -16.02 -6.86 9.90
C MET A 107 -15.22 -7.52 11.03
N LYS A 108 -13.87 -7.45 10.98
CA LYS A 108 -13.02 -7.97 12.06
C LYS A 108 -13.31 -7.33 13.42
N LYS A 109 -13.60 -6.03 13.46
CA LYS A 109 -13.97 -5.33 14.70
C LYS A 109 -15.32 -5.80 15.24
N LYS A 110 -16.29 -6.06 14.36
CA LYS A 110 -17.60 -6.61 14.74
C LYS A 110 -17.47 -8.01 15.33
N ASP A 111 -16.67 -8.88 14.72
CA ASP A 111 -16.45 -10.25 15.19
C ASP A 111 -15.78 -10.27 16.57
N ASN A 112 -14.77 -9.42 16.78
CA ASN A 112 -14.12 -9.28 18.08
C ASN A 112 -15.06 -8.76 19.17
N ASN A 113 -15.96 -7.83 18.84
CA ASN A 113 -16.96 -7.34 19.78
C ASN A 113 -18.00 -8.42 20.12
N ASN A 114 -18.43 -9.22 19.15
CA ASN A 114 -19.36 -10.32 19.39
C ASN A 114 -18.75 -11.41 20.29
N ASN A 115 -17.48 -11.78 20.06
CA ASN A 115 -16.76 -12.72 20.92
C ASN A 115 -16.60 -12.20 22.36
N ASN A 116 -16.31 -10.91 22.53
CA ASN A 116 -16.23 -10.30 23.86
C ASN A 116 -17.58 -10.26 24.58
N ASN A 117 -18.69 -10.10 23.86
CA ASN A 117 -20.03 -10.14 24.46
C ASN A 117 -20.44 -11.56 24.88
N ASN A 118 -20.10 -12.58 24.07
CA ASN A 118 -20.33 -13.99 24.42
C ASN A 118 -19.50 -14.46 25.64
N ASN A 119 -18.29 -13.92 25.81
CA ASN A 119 -17.46 -14.20 26.99
C ASN A 119 -17.95 -13.46 28.26
N LYS A 120 -18.79 -12.42 28.12
CA LYS A 120 -19.41 -11.72 29.24
C LYS A 120 -20.69 -12.40 29.73
N SER A 121 -21.46 -13.03 28.85
CA SER A 121 -22.66 -13.79 29.22
C SER A 121 -22.36 -15.11 29.93
N SER A 122 -21.18 -15.71 29.71
CA SER A 122 -20.72 -16.90 30.45
C SER A 122 -20.20 -16.62 31.86
N LEU A 123 -19.86 -15.37 32.20
CA LEU A 123 -19.42 -14.97 33.54
C LEU A 123 -20.56 -14.47 34.46
N GLN A 124 -21.79 -14.33 33.95
CA GLN A 124 -22.96 -13.93 34.75
C GLN A 124 -23.84 -15.11 35.19
N SER A 125 -23.36 -16.35 35.03
CA SER A 125 -24.11 -17.58 35.39
C SER A 125 -23.53 -18.35 36.59
N PHE A 126 -22.70 -17.71 37.42
CA PHE A 126 -22.31 -18.20 38.76
C PHE A 126 -22.67 -17.18 39.83
#